data_AF-A0A8D8B941-F1
#
_entry.id   AF-A0A8D8B941-F1
#
_cell.length_a   1.000
_cell.length_b   1.000
_cell.length_c   1.000
_cell.angle_alpha   90.00
_cell.angle_beta   90.00
_cell.angle_gamma   90.00
#
_symmetry.space_group_name_H-M   'P 1'
#
loop_
_entity.id
_entity.type
_entity.pdbx_description
1 polymer ?
#
loop_
_entity_poly.entity_id
_entity_poly.type
_entity_poly.pdbx_seq_one_letter_code
_entity_poly.pdbx_strand_id
1 'polypeptide(L)'
;VASGVCFAALGSDTGGSTRNPASYCGVVGLKPTYGLVSRHGLIPLVNSMDVPGILTRTVEDCATVLNAVAGPDDRDSTTVKKPFKPVELPESICLKGLQIGIPMEYHCEGLSEEVLHTWTKVADMLEDAGATVTSVSLPYTSASIFVYSILNQCEVSSNMSRYDGIEFGLRSDEDASTEQLYARSRAEGFNGVVKNRILTGNYFLLRKNYDKFFQKALQVRRLIAEDFDKAFTKVDFLLTPTTLSSAPLYADFVQGTNRDQCAVQDFCTQPANMGGIPAISLPIRLSEHKLPISLQLMGPNFSEQNLLTVAKWIESQVEFVHACATND
;
A
#
# COMPACT_ATOMS: atom_id res chain seq x y z
N VAL A 1 -8.37 14.65 5.45
CA VAL A 1 -7.76 14.20 6.72
C VAL A 1 -6.69 15.18 7.18
N ALA A 2 -5.53 15.27 6.50
CA ALA A 2 -4.43 16.14 6.88
C ALA A 2 -4.84 17.62 7.04
N SER A 3 -5.64 18.14 6.11
CA SER A 3 -6.17 19.51 6.12
C SER A 3 -7.36 19.73 7.07
N GLY A 4 -7.76 18.75 7.86
CA GLY A 4 -8.89 18.86 8.79
C GLY A 4 -10.28 18.78 8.15
N VAL A 5 -10.40 18.76 6.81
CA VAL A 5 -11.68 18.74 6.08
C VAL A 5 -12.54 17.50 6.37
N CYS A 6 -11.93 16.39 6.79
CA CYS A 6 -12.64 15.22 7.28
C CYS A 6 -11.87 14.56 8.42
N PHE A 7 -12.60 13.82 9.27
CA PHE A 7 -12.05 13.09 10.41
C PHE A 7 -11.20 11.90 9.98
N ALA A 8 -11.79 11.05 9.14
CA ALA A 8 -11.15 9.89 8.51
C ALA A 8 -11.51 9.85 7.03
N ALA A 9 -10.75 9.10 6.24
CA ALA A 9 -11.08 8.79 4.86
C ALA A 9 -10.81 7.32 4.56
N LEU A 10 -11.59 6.77 3.62
CA LEU A 10 -11.30 5.49 3.00
C LEU A 10 -10.54 5.73 1.69
N GLY A 11 -9.54 4.90 1.46
CA GLY A 11 -8.80 4.83 0.20
C GLY A 11 -8.82 3.41 -0.35
N SER A 12 -7.97 3.16 -1.33
CA SER A 12 -7.59 1.82 -1.76
C SER A 12 -6.08 1.73 -1.84
N ASP A 13 -5.52 0.56 -1.61
CA ASP A 13 -4.08 0.31 -1.68
C ASP A 13 -3.84 -0.96 -2.50
N THR A 14 -3.38 -0.77 -3.75
CA THR A 14 -3.02 -1.87 -4.66
C THR A 14 -1.51 -2.08 -4.71
N GLY A 15 -0.74 -1.03 -4.45
CA GLY A 15 0.72 -1.04 -4.45
C GLY A 15 1.33 0.09 -3.62
N GLY A 16 0.61 0.59 -2.61
CA GLY A 16 1.02 1.76 -1.81
C GLY A 16 0.07 2.94 -1.87
N SER A 17 -1.04 2.85 -2.62
CA SER A 17 -1.96 3.98 -2.87
C SER A 17 -2.69 4.53 -1.65
N THR A 18 -2.57 3.91 -0.48
CA THR A 18 -2.98 4.49 0.81
C THR A 18 -1.76 4.94 1.61
N ARG A 19 -0.70 4.14 1.67
CA ARG A 19 0.48 4.41 2.51
C ARG A 19 1.39 5.52 1.96
N ASN A 20 1.62 5.58 0.65
CA ASN A 20 2.41 6.64 0.01
C ASN A 20 1.78 8.03 0.24
N PRO A 21 0.48 8.27 -0.06
CA PRO A 21 -0.13 9.57 0.24
C PRO A 21 -0.24 9.83 1.73
N ALA A 22 -0.42 8.81 2.57
CA ALA A 22 -0.36 8.99 4.03
C ALA A 22 1.00 9.55 4.48
N SER A 23 2.08 8.96 3.96
CA SER A 23 3.44 9.40 4.20
C SER A 23 3.64 10.86 3.80
N TYR A 24 3.28 11.21 2.56
CA TYR A 24 3.48 12.55 2.03
C TYR A 24 2.60 13.63 2.67
N CYS A 25 1.42 13.27 3.17
CA CYS A 25 0.52 14.20 3.83
C CYS A 25 0.67 14.23 5.36
N GLY A 26 1.56 13.42 5.95
CA GLY A 26 1.79 13.41 7.39
C GLY A 26 0.58 12.90 8.18
N VAL A 27 -0.03 11.81 7.71
CA VAL A 27 -1.19 11.17 8.35
C VAL A 27 -0.94 9.67 8.46
N VAL A 28 -1.71 9.00 9.32
CA VAL A 28 -1.69 7.54 9.45
C VAL A 28 -2.39 6.92 8.24
N GLY A 29 -1.76 5.90 7.65
CA GLY A 29 -2.30 5.16 6.51
C GLY A 29 -2.19 3.66 6.70
N LEU A 30 -3.32 2.97 6.88
CA LEU A 30 -3.38 1.53 7.04
C LEU A 30 -3.84 0.84 5.75
N LYS A 31 -3.04 -0.11 5.29
CA LYS A 31 -3.49 -1.20 4.42
C LYS A 31 -3.71 -2.45 5.28
N PRO A 32 -4.95 -2.89 5.53
CA PRO A 32 -5.19 -4.13 6.26
C PRO A 32 -4.74 -5.37 5.48
N THR A 33 -4.82 -6.53 6.10
CA THR A 33 -4.61 -7.84 5.45
C THR A 33 -5.57 -7.97 4.26
N TYR A 34 -5.07 -8.50 3.14
CA TYR A 34 -5.92 -8.80 2.00
C TYR A 34 -7.04 -9.78 2.43
N GLY A 35 -8.29 -9.38 2.19
CA GLY A 35 -9.47 -10.15 2.60
C GLY A 35 -9.99 -9.85 4.02
N LEU A 36 -9.40 -8.91 4.77
CA LEU A 36 -9.96 -8.44 6.05
C LEU A 36 -11.13 -7.45 5.87
N VAL A 37 -11.03 -6.57 4.87
CA VAL A 37 -12.08 -5.59 4.53
C VAL A 37 -12.62 -5.91 3.13
N SER A 38 -13.95 -5.93 3.00
CA SER A 38 -14.63 -6.28 1.75
C SER A 38 -14.30 -5.32 0.61
N ARG A 39 -14.06 -5.89 -0.58
CA ARG A 39 -13.89 -5.17 -1.84
C ARG A 39 -15.22 -5.02 -2.58
N HIS A 40 -16.34 -5.47 -2.02
CA HIS A 40 -17.64 -5.28 -2.64
C HIS A 40 -17.97 -3.78 -2.74
N GLY A 41 -18.19 -3.30 -3.97
CA GLY A 41 -18.38 -1.87 -4.26
C GLY A 41 -17.08 -1.09 -4.53
N LEU A 42 -15.90 -1.69 -4.31
CA LEU A 42 -14.64 -1.14 -4.78
C LEU A 42 -14.53 -1.37 -6.30
N ILE A 43 -14.27 -0.29 -7.05
CA ILE A 43 -13.97 -0.40 -8.47
C ILE A 43 -12.59 -1.05 -8.62
N PRO A 44 -12.49 -2.25 -9.22
CA PRO A 44 -11.27 -3.03 -9.18
C PRO A 44 -10.21 -2.47 -10.13
N LEU A 45 -8.99 -2.33 -9.62
CA LEU A 45 -7.79 -2.14 -10.43
C LEU A 45 -7.11 -3.51 -10.63
N VAL A 46 -6.74 -4.18 -9.53
CA VAL A 46 -6.13 -5.51 -9.51
C VAL A 46 -6.79 -6.33 -8.40
N ASN A 47 -7.68 -7.26 -8.75
CA ASN A 47 -8.47 -8.00 -7.77
C ASN A 47 -7.60 -8.73 -6.76
N SER A 48 -6.46 -9.27 -7.19
CA SER A 48 -5.58 -10.03 -6.30
C SER A 48 -4.71 -9.18 -5.37
N MET A 49 -4.77 -7.85 -5.45
CA MET A 49 -3.92 -6.93 -4.67
C MET A 49 -4.66 -5.72 -4.09
N ASP A 50 -5.84 -5.39 -4.60
CA ASP A 50 -6.65 -4.28 -4.12
C ASP A 50 -7.10 -4.53 -2.68
N VAL A 51 -6.84 -3.56 -1.79
CA VAL A 51 -7.32 -3.57 -0.42
C VAL A 51 -7.94 -2.20 -0.11
N PRO A 52 -9.16 -2.12 0.46
CA PRO A 52 -9.67 -0.87 1.01
C PRO A 52 -8.75 -0.37 2.13
N GLY A 53 -8.23 0.84 1.97
CA GLY A 53 -7.29 1.47 2.90
C GLY A 53 -7.97 2.47 3.81
N ILE A 54 -7.32 2.80 4.91
CA ILE A 54 -7.81 3.74 5.93
C ILE A 54 -6.79 4.86 6.11
N LEU A 55 -7.26 6.10 6.11
CA LEU A 55 -6.47 7.32 6.31
C LEU A 55 -7.05 8.09 7.50
N THR A 56 -6.24 8.32 8.53
CA THR A 56 -6.64 9.01 9.76
C THR A 56 -5.51 9.88 10.30
N ARG A 57 -5.79 10.76 11.26
CA ARG A 57 -4.71 11.51 11.93
C ARG A 57 -3.98 10.64 12.94
N THR A 58 -4.71 9.84 13.72
CA THR A 58 -4.14 9.00 14.76
C THR A 58 -4.33 7.51 14.49
N VAL A 59 -3.53 6.68 15.14
CA VAL A 59 -3.65 5.22 15.16
C VAL A 59 -4.96 4.77 15.82
N GLU A 60 -5.43 5.51 16.81
CA GLU A 60 -6.71 5.23 17.51
C GLU A 60 -7.92 5.45 16.59
N ASP A 61 -7.93 6.54 15.85
CA ASP A 61 -8.93 6.80 14.81
C ASP A 61 -8.89 5.68 13.76
N CYS A 62 -7.69 5.21 13.39
CA CYS A 62 -7.50 4.14 12.43
C CYS A 62 -8.12 2.82 12.91
N ALA A 63 -7.88 2.45 14.17
CA ALA A 63 -8.47 1.27 14.81
C ALA A 63 -10.00 1.38 14.87
N THR A 64 -10.53 2.56 15.18
CA THR A 64 -11.98 2.83 15.20
C THR A 64 -12.62 2.60 13.83
N VAL A 65 -12.01 3.15 12.77
CA VAL A 65 -12.51 2.95 11.40
C VAL A 65 -12.38 1.50 10.97
N LEU A 66 -11.26 0.85 11.27
CA LEU A 66 -11.06 -0.57 10.95
C LEU A 66 -12.15 -1.43 11.60
N ASN A 67 -12.46 -1.17 12.88
CA ASN A 67 -13.50 -1.90 13.61
C ASN A 67 -14.90 -1.75 13.00
N ALA A 68 -15.16 -0.65 12.31
CA ALA A 68 -16.43 -0.40 11.64
C ALA A 68 -16.56 -1.12 10.28
N VAL A 69 -15.44 -1.40 9.59
CA VAL A 69 -15.46 -1.89 8.20
C VAL A 69 -14.89 -3.30 8.02
N ALA A 70 -14.13 -3.82 8.99
CA ALA A 70 -13.52 -5.14 8.90
C ALA A 70 -14.51 -6.28 9.19
N GLY A 71 -14.33 -7.39 8.48
CA GLY A 71 -15.10 -8.60 8.69
C GLY A 71 -15.53 -9.29 7.40
N PRO A 72 -16.15 -10.48 7.54
CA PRO A 72 -16.65 -11.24 6.40
C PRO A 72 -17.80 -10.50 5.71
N ASP A 73 -17.83 -10.59 4.38
CA ASP A 73 -18.95 -10.13 3.55
C ASP A 73 -19.33 -11.25 2.58
N ASP A 74 -20.61 -11.60 2.52
CA ASP A 74 -21.09 -12.65 1.63
C ASP A 74 -21.17 -12.20 0.16
N ARG A 75 -21.08 -10.89 -0.09
CA ARG A 75 -21.00 -10.33 -1.45
C ARG A 75 -19.58 -10.22 -1.99
N ASP A 76 -18.57 -10.58 -1.18
CA ASP A 76 -17.18 -10.68 -1.59
C ASP A 76 -16.60 -12.04 -1.19
N SER A 77 -16.45 -12.91 -2.19
CA SER A 77 -15.88 -14.26 -2.04
C SER A 77 -14.42 -14.28 -1.59
N THR A 78 -13.74 -13.13 -1.59
CA THR A 78 -12.33 -13.02 -1.17
C THR A 78 -12.17 -12.56 0.27
N THR A 79 -13.26 -12.19 0.96
CA THR A 79 -13.20 -11.93 2.40
C THR A 79 -12.97 -13.23 3.18
N VAL A 80 -12.14 -13.14 4.22
CA VAL A 80 -11.92 -14.28 5.11
C VAL A 80 -13.16 -14.49 5.98
N LYS A 81 -13.69 -15.72 5.97
CA LYS A 81 -14.93 -16.08 6.67
C LYS A 81 -14.80 -16.20 8.19
N LYS A 82 -13.59 -16.04 8.73
CA LYS A 82 -13.36 -16.01 10.19
C LYS A 82 -14.01 -14.75 10.78
N PRO A 83 -14.77 -14.86 11.88
CA PRO A 83 -15.31 -13.68 12.55
C PRO A 83 -14.21 -12.69 12.91
N PHE A 84 -14.42 -11.43 12.57
CA PHE A 84 -13.52 -10.36 12.96
C PHE A 84 -13.64 -10.08 14.46
N LYS A 85 -12.51 -9.94 15.13
CA LYS A 85 -12.43 -9.47 16.50
C LYS A 85 -12.02 -8.00 16.46
N PRO A 86 -12.83 -7.08 17.01
CA PRO A 86 -12.47 -5.68 17.10
C PRO A 86 -11.08 -5.49 17.72
N VAL A 87 -10.32 -4.56 17.15
CA VAL A 87 -9.04 -4.12 17.68
C VAL A 87 -9.27 -3.25 18.90
N GLU A 88 -8.59 -3.58 20.00
CA GLU A 88 -8.62 -2.83 21.26
C GLU A 88 -7.20 -2.35 21.59
N LEU A 89 -6.96 -1.04 21.56
CA LEU A 89 -5.64 -0.49 21.87
C LEU A 89 -5.47 -0.40 23.40
N PRO A 90 -4.41 -1.01 23.98
CA PRO A 90 -4.18 -0.94 25.42
C PRO A 90 -3.68 0.45 25.85
N GLU A 91 -4.02 0.86 27.06
CA GLU A 91 -3.55 2.14 27.64
C GLU A 91 -2.03 2.16 27.87
N SER A 92 -1.46 1.02 28.27
CA SER A 92 -0.02 0.84 28.49
C SER A 92 0.51 -0.25 27.57
N ILE A 93 1.53 0.10 26.78
CA ILE A 93 2.13 -0.79 25.78
C ILE A 93 3.53 -1.17 26.24
N CYS A 94 3.78 -2.47 26.38
CA CYS A 94 5.10 -3.02 26.72
C CYS A 94 5.69 -3.70 25.49
N LEU A 95 6.89 -3.27 25.07
CA LEU A 95 7.60 -3.84 23.92
C LEU A 95 8.59 -4.93 24.29
N LYS A 96 8.70 -5.28 25.58
CA LYS A 96 9.69 -6.25 26.06
C LYS A 96 9.52 -7.61 25.36
N GLY A 97 10.58 -8.03 24.68
CA GLY A 97 10.62 -9.33 23.97
C GLY A 97 10.05 -9.31 22.56
N LEU A 98 9.49 -8.18 22.11
CA LEU A 98 9.05 -7.99 20.73
C LEU A 98 10.25 -8.04 19.79
N GLN A 99 10.14 -8.77 18.68
CA GLN A 99 11.19 -8.88 17.67
C GLN A 99 10.85 -7.98 16.47
N ILE A 100 11.69 -6.98 16.19
CA ILE A 100 11.53 -6.07 15.05
C ILE A 100 12.62 -6.36 14.02
N GLY A 101 12.22 -6.64 12.79
CA GLY A 101 13.11 -6.83 11.66
C GLY A 101 13.37 -5.55 10.88
N ILE A 102 14.61 -5.35 10.47
CA ILE A 102 15.08 -4.29 9.59
C ILE A 102 15.54 -4.93 8.27
N PRO A 103 14.72 -4.92 7.20
CA PRO A 103 15.09 -5.51 5.93
C PRO A 103 16.23 -4.77 5.24
N MET A 104 17.34 -5.46 4.98
CA MET A 104 18.54 -4.85 4.38
C MET A 104 18.27 -4.26 2.98
N GLU A 105 17.37 -4.86 2.20
CA GLU A 105 17.09 -4.47 0.82
C GLU A 105 16.39 -3.11 0.70
N TYR A 106 15.90 -2.56 1.80
CA TYR A 106 15.29 -1.22 1.86
C TYR A 106 16.32 -0.11 2.03
N HIS A 107 17.57 -0.44 2.35
CA HIS A 107 18.71 0.46 2.18
C HIS A 107 19.14 0.46 0.70
N CYS A 108 18.35 1.13 -0.13
CA CYS A 108 18.46 1.08 -1.59
C CYS A 108 18.84 2.44 -2.19
N GLU A 109 19.10 2.44 -3.50
CA GLU A 109 19.30 3.65 -4.27
C GLU A 109 18.10 4.61 -4.14
N GLY A 110 18.37 5.90 -3.99
CA GLY A 110 17.35 6.94 -3.85
C GLY A 110 16.82 7.15 -2.42
N LEU A 111 17.19 6.30 -1.45
CA LEU A 111 16.89 6.55 -0.04
C LEU A 111 17.60 7.80 0.45
N SER A 112 16.85 8.82 0.90
CA SER A 112 17.44 10.05 1.42
C SER A 112 18.06 9.85 2.80
N GLU A 113 19.11 10.62 3.08
CA GLU A 113 19.78 10.59 4.40
C GLU A 113 18.82 10.93 5.54
N GLU A 114 17.87 11.85 5.32
CA GLU A 114 16.86 12.19 6.34
C GLU A 114 15.92 11.01 6.65
N VAL A 115 15.53 10.22 5.64
CA VAL A 115 14.69 9.04 5.85
C VAL A 115 15.51 7.95 6.54
N LEU A 116 16.75 7.71 6.12
CA LEU A 116 17.65 6.76 6.77
C LEU A 116 17.87 7.10 8.24
N HIS A 117 18.20 8.36 8.55
CA HIS A 117 18.38 8.82 9.93
C HIS A 117 17.09 8.66 10.76
N THR A 118 15.94 8.97 10.17
CA THR A 118 14.64 8.76 10.83
C THR A 118 14.38 7.28 11.12
N TRP A 119 14.71 6.41 10.16
CA TRP A 119 14.55 4.96 10.29
C TRP A 119 15.44 4.40 11.41
N THR A 120 16.72 4.77 11.43
CA THR A 120 17.66 4.40 12.50
C THR A 120 17.17 4.89 13.86
N LYS A 121 16.75 6.17 13.96
CA LYS A 121 16.28 6.74 15.23
C LYS A 121 15.09 5.97 15.81
N VAL A 122 14.11 5.60 14.99
CA VAL A 122 12.94 4.85 15.47
C VAL A 122 13.31 3.40 15.81
N ALA A 123 14.26 2.80 15.09
CA ALA A 123 14.82 1.51 15.46
C ALA A 123 15.49 1.55 16.85
N ASP A 124 16.34 2.55 17.10
CA ASP A 124 16.99 2.75 18.41
C ASP A 124 15.96 2.96 19.53
N MET A 125 14.92 3.77 19.28
CA MET A 125 13.83 3.98 20.24
C MET A 125 13.11 2.68 20.62
N LEU A 126 12.85 1.80 19.64
CA LEU A 126 12.23 0.50 19.88
C LEU A 126 13.14 -0.41 20.71
N GLU A 127 14.44 -0.41 20.42
CA GLU A 127 15.44 -1.19 21.18
C GLU A 127 15.56 -0.69 22.63
N ASP A 128 15.67 0.62 22.84
CA ASP A 128 15.72 1.26 24.16
C ASP A 128 14.47 0.95 25.01
N ALA A 129 13.32 0.77 24.35
CA ALA A 129 12.06 0.40 24.99
C ALA A 129 11.92 -1.11 25.29
N GLY A 130 12.92 -1.92 24.94
CA GLY A 130 13.02 -3.34 25.27
C GLY A 130 12.61 -4.30 24.15
N ALA A 131 12.34 -3.80 22.94
CA ALA A 131 12.26 -4.66 21.77
C ALA A 131 13.67 -5.16 21.38
N THR A 132 13.73 -6.25 20.63
CA THR A 132 14.97 -6.70 19.99
C THR A 132 14.90 -6.33 18.51
N VAL A 133 15.84 -5.50 18.06
CA VAL A 133 15.90 -5.05 16.67
C VAL A 133 16.98 -5.82 15.94
N THR A 134 16.62 -6.51 14.85
CA THR A 134 17.56 -7.34 14.10
C THR A 134 17.47 -7.11 12.60
N SER A 135 18.61 -7.22 11.93
CA SER A 135 18.64 -7.21 10.46
C SER A 135 18.03 -8.50 9.90
N VAL A 136 17.19 -8.35 8.87
CA VAL A 136 16.58 -9.47 8.12
C VAL A 136 16.76 -9.25 6.61
N SER A 137 16.45 -10.28 5.81
CA SER A 137 16.58 -10.23 4.36
C SER A 137 15.28 -10.61 3.68
N LEU A 138 14.86 -9.75 2.74
CA LEU A 138 13.75 -9.92 1.81
C LEU A 138 14.31 -9.79 0.37
N PRO A 139 15.07 -10.78 -0.14
CA PRO A 139 15.86 -10.67 -1.36
C PRO A 139 15.04 -10.34 -2.62
N TYR A 140 13.74 -10.66 -2.65
CA TYR A 140 12.87 -10.37 -3.78
C TYR A 140 12.15 -9.00 -3.71
N THR A 141 12.50 -8.15 -2.73
CA THR A 141 11.90 -6.80 -2.56
C THR A 141 11.90 -5.99 -3.86
N SER A 142 13.05 -5.87 -4.54
CA SER A 142 13.17 -5.08 -5.77
C SER A 142 12.43 -5.70 -6.97
N ALA A 143 12.19 -7.01 -6.94
CA ALA A 143 11.42 -7.69 -7.98
C ALA A 143 9.93 -7.30 -7.94
N SER A 144 9.42 -6.80 -6.80
CA SER A 144 8.03 -6.38 -6.65
C SER A 144 7.59 -5.36 -7.70
N ILE A 145 8.42 -4.37 -8.02
CA ILE A 145 8.15 -3.34 -9.03
C ILE A 145 7.81 -3.94 -10.40
N PHE A 146 8.59 -4.91 -10.85
CA PHE A 146 8.40 -5.55 -12.16
C PHE A 146 7.23 -6.51 -12.15
N VAL A 147 7.10 -7.32 -11.09
CA VAL A 147 6.00 -8.26 -10.91
C VAL A 147 4.67 -7.52 -10.86
N TYR A 148 4.61 -6.43 -10.09
CA TYR A 148 3.44 -5.56 -10.01
C TYR A 148 3.05 -5.00 -11.36
N SER A 149 4.02 -4.47 -12.11
CA SER A 149 3.76 -3.91 -13.43
C SER A 149 3.07 -4.93 -14.36
N ILE A 150 3.55 -6.19 -14.39
CA ILE A 150 2.97 -7.24 -15.23
C ILE A 150 1.57 -7.63 -14.74
N LEU A 151 1.44 -7.98 -13.46
CA LEU A 151 0.16 -8.45 -12.90
C LEU A 151 -0.91 -7.36 -12.95
N ASN A 152 -0.54 -6.12 -12.62
CA ASN A 152 -1.43 -4.96 -12.71
C ASN A 152 -1.96 -4.79 -14.12
N GLN A 153 -1.10 -4.82 -15.13
CA GLN A 153 -1.52 -4.61 -16.52
C GLN A 153 -2.43 -5.73 -17.02
N CYS A 154 -2.12 -6.99 -16.70
CA CYS A 154 -2.96 -8.13 -17.03
C CYS A 154 -4.36 -8.03 -16.39
N GLU A 155 -4.43 -7.70 -15.10
CA GLU A 155 -5.72 -7.57 -14.43
C GLU A 155 -6.48 -6.32 -14.87
N VAL A 156 -5.82 -5.20 -15.12
CA VAL A 156 -6.44 -3.99 -15.66
C VAL A 156 -7.05 -4.24 -17.04
N SER A 157 -6.36 -4.96 -17.93
CA SER A 157 -6.90 -5.26 -19.27
C SER A 157 -8.18 -6.09 -19.21
N SER A 158 -8.30 -6.97 -18.22
CA SER A 158 -9.51 -7.76 -17.94
C SER A 158 -10.58 -6.93 -17.20
N ASN A 159 -10.25 -6.33 -16.06
CA ASN A 159 -11.19 -5.61 -15.19
C ASN A 159 -11.87 -4.43 -15.89
N MET A 160 -11.10 -3.70 -16.70
CA MET A 160 -11.61 -2.53 -17.42
C MET A 160 -12.30 -2.88 -18.75
N SER A 161 -12.42 -4.16 -19.11
CA SER A 161 -13.17 -4.57 -20.32
C SER A 161 -14.66 -4.21 -20.25
N ARG A 162 -15.23 -4.18 -19.03
CA ARG A 162 -16.64 -3.85 -18.75
C ARG A 162 -17.05 -2.41 -19.07
N TYR A 163 -16.10 -1.50 -19.27
CA TYR A 163 -16.40 -0.11 -19.62
C TYR A 163 -16.48 -0.01 -21.14
N ASP A 164 -17.68 -0.18 -21.65
CA ASP A 164 -17.97 -0.21 -23.09
C ASP A 164 -19.05 0.80 -23.53
N GLY A 165 -19.71 1.47 -22.57
CA GLY A 165 -20.74 2.48 -22.81
C GLY A 165 -22.15 1.90 -23.05
N ILE A 166 -22.37 0.61 -22.82
CA ILE A 166 -23.69 -0.02 -23.04
C ILE A 166 -24.56 0.07 -21.80
N GLU A 167 -24.11 -0.48 -20.68
CA GLU A 167 -24.90 -0.53 -19.45
C GLU A 167 -24.77 0.78 -18.64
N PHE A 168 -23.61 1.42 -18.67
CA PHE A 168 -23.32 2.62 -17.89
C PHE A 168 -22.09 3.37 -18.43
N GLY A 169 -21.90 4.60 -17.94
CA GLY A 169 -20.71 5.42 -18.19
C GLY A 169 -20.78 6.19 -19.51
N LEU A 170 -19.60 6.55 -20.02
CA LEU A 170 -19.46 7.28 -21.28
C LEU A 170 -19.83 6.37 -22.46
N ARG A 171 -20.68 6.88 -23.34
CA ARG A 171 -21.03 6.28 -24.62
C ARG A 171 -20.77 7.30 -25.71
N SER A 172 -19.98 6.95 -26.72
CA SER A 172 -19.78 7.83 -27.88
C SER A 172 -21.01 7.84 -28.77
N ASP A 173 -21.17 8.87 -29.59
CA ASP A 173 -22.23 8.99 -30.59
C ASP A 173 -21.98 8.17 -31.88
N GLU A 174 -20.96 7.30 -31.89
CA GLU A 174 -20.63 6.40 -33.00
C GLU A 174 -21.73 5.34 -33.23
N ASP A 175 -22.22 5.22 -34.47
CA ASP A 175 -23.33 4.35 -34.85
C ASP A 175 -23.01 3.38 -36.01
N ALA A 176 -21.79 3.42 -36.57
CA ALA A 176 -21.43 2.60 -37.73
C ALA A 176 -21.41 1.10 -37.43
N SER A 177 -20.91 0.70 -36.25
CA SER A 177 -20.96 -0.69 -35.77
C SER A 177 -20.78 -0.77 -34.25
N THR A 178 -21.16 -1.91 -33.66
CA THR A 178 -20.93 -2.16 -32.23
C THR A 178 -19.45 -2.14 -31.86
N GLU A 179 -18.58 -2.67 -32.72
CA GLU A 179 -17.12 -2.65 -32.52
C GLU A 179 -16.57 -1.21 -32.55
N GLN A 180 -17.05 -0.37 -33.46
CA GLN A 180 -16.64 1.03 -33.51
C GLN A 180 -17.14 1.81 -32.29
N LEU A 181 -18.40 1.58 -31.87
CA LEU A 181 -18.95 2.14 -30.64
C LEU A 181 -18.08 1.81 -29.42
N TYR A 182 -17.68 0.54 -29.25
CA TYR A 182 -16.79 0.12 -28.18
C TYR A 182 -15.42 0.78 -28.27
N ALA A 183 -14.80 0.75 -29.44
CA ALA A 183 -13.48 1.32 -29.65
C ALA A 183 -13.48 2.83 -29.36
N ARG A 184 -14.49 3.56 -29.85
CA ARG A 184 -14.63 4.99 -29.71
C ARG A 184 -14.92 5.40 -28.27
N SER A 185 -15.92 4.78 -27.63
CA SER A 185 -16.28 5.07 -26.22
C SER A 185 -15.09 4.86 -25.29
N ARG A 186 -14.31 3.80 -25.50
CA ARG A 186 -13.10 3.50 -24.72
C ARG A 186 -11.94 4.44 -25.04
N ALA A 187 -11.76 4.82 -26.31
CA ALA A 187 -10.69 5.73 -26.72
C ALA A 187 -10.88 7.13 -26.12
N GLU A 188 -12.12 7.59 -26.04
CA GLU A 188 -12.53 8.87 -25.44
C GLU A 188 -12.53 8.81 -23.91
N GLY A 189 -13.01 7.71 -23.32
CA GLY A 189 -13.16 7.58 -21.86
C GLY A 189 -11.86 7.31 -21.10
N PHE A 190 -10.89 6.62 -21.71
CA PHE A 190 -9.63 6.29 -21.05
C PHE A 190 -8.49 7.22 -21.43
N ASN A 191 -7.74 7.66 -20.42
CA ASN A 191 -6.50 8.40 -20.61
C ASN A 191 -5.35 7.50 -21.13
N GLY A 192 -4.21 8.11 -21.46
CA GLY A 192 -3.05 7.40 -22.00
C GLY A 192 -2.48 6.32 -21.08
N VAL A 193 -2.44 6.56 -19.76
CA VAL A 193 -1.93 5.59 -18.77
C VAL A 193 -2.77 4.32 -18.77
N VAL A 194 -4.10 4.48 -18.71
CA VAL A 194 -5.03 3.34 -18.69
C VAL A 194 -4.98 2.58 -20.01
N LYS A 195 -5.01 3.28 -21.16
CA LYS A 195 -4.90 2.64 -22.48
C LYS A 195 -3.60 1.83 -22.64
N ASN A 196 -2.48 2.38 -22.18
CA ASN A 196 -1.19 1.68 -22.21
C ASN A 196 -1.19 0.42 -21.35
N ARG A 197 -1.79 0.46 -20.14
CA ARG A 197 -1.93 -0.71 -19.28
C ARG A 197 -2.79 -1.80 -19.92
N ILE A 198 -3.92 -1.44 -20.53
CA ILE A 198 -4.79 -2.37 -21.24
C ILE A 198 -4.05 -3.02 -22.42
N LEU A 199 -3.37 -2.23 -23.24
CA LEU A 199 -2.62 -2.73 -24.39
C LEU A 199 -1.52 -3.72 -23.98
N THR A 200 -0.74 -3.34 -22.95
CA THR A 200 0.39 -4.16 -22.48
C THR A 200 -0.08 -5.41 -21.74
N GLY A 201 -1.17 -5.31 -20.96
CA GLY A 201 -1.81 -6.45 -20.32
C GLY A 201 -2.29 -7.48 -21.33
N ASN A 202 -2.97 -7.03 -22.40
CA ASN A 202 -3.37 -7.91 -23.49
C ASN A 202 -2.16 -8.58 -24.16
N TYR A 203 -1.05 -7.84 -24.36
CA TYR A 203 0.18 -8.42 -24.88
C TYR A 203 0.74 -9.53 -23.99
N PHE A 204 0.78 -9.34 -22.67
CA PHE A 204 1.24 -10.37 -21.72
C PHE A 204 0.31 -11.59 -21.67
N LEU A 205 -0.99 -11.37 -21.87
CA LEU A 205 -2.01 -12.43 -21.84
C LEU A 205 -2.17 -13.20 -23.17
N LEU A 206 -1.50 -12.78 -24.26
CA LEU A 206 -1.47 -13.57 -25.48
C LEU A 206 -0.93 -14.97 -25.21
N ARG A 207 -1.51 -16.01 -25.83
CA ARG A 207 -1.13 -17.42 -25.63
C ARG A 207 0.38 -17.66 -25.70
N LYS A 208 1.09 -17.02 -26.65
CA LYS A 208 2.56 -17.15 -26.83
C LYS A 208 3.40 -16.48 -25.72
N ASN A 209 2.79 -15.57 -24.97
CA ASN A 209 3.44 -14.71 -23.97
C ASN A 209 3.02 -15.08 -22.53
N TYR A 210 1.87 -15.74 -22.37
CA TYR A 210 1.24 -16.02 -21.07
C TYR A 210 2.20 -16.67 -20.06
N ASP A 211 2.88 -17.74 -20.48
CA ASP A 211 3.82 -18.46 -19.60
C ASP A 211 5.07 -17.62 -19.29
N LYS A 212 5.54 -16.85 -20.28
CA LYS A 212 6.75 -16.02 -20.19
C LYS A 212 6.58 -14.85 -19.24
N PHE A 213 5.39 -14.24 -19.21
CA PHE A 213 5.14 -13.02 -18.44
C PHE A 213 4.21 -13.27 -17.26
N PHE A 214 2.95 -13.63 -17.50
CA PHE A 214 1.95 -13.70 -16.43
C PHE A 214 2.23 -14.85 -15.45
N GLN A 215 2.44 -16.08 -15.94
CA GLN A 215 2.77 -17.21 -15.06
C GLN A 215 4.10 -16.97 -14.34
N LYS A 216 5.10 -16.42 -15.04
CA LYS A 216 6.39 -16.13 -14.41
C LYS A 216 6.28 -15.07 -13.32
N ALA A 217 5.47 -14.03 -13.53
CA ALA A 217 5.21 -13.00 -12.52
C ALA A 217 4.51 -13.61 -11.29
N LEU A 218 3.54 -14.52 -11.47
CA LEU A 218 2.91 -15.23 -10.34
C LEU A 218 3.90 -16.09 -9.55
N GLN A 219 4.84 -16.77 -10.23
CA GLN A 219 5.89 -17.54 -9.56
C GLN A 219 6.81 -16.63 -8.72
N VAL A 220 7.20 -15.46 -9.25
CA VAL A 220 8.04 -14.51 -8.51
C VAL A 220 7.26 -13.83 -7.39
N ARG A 221 5.96 -13.53 -7.58
CA ARG A 221 5.09 -13.06 -6.49
C ARG A 221 5.08 -14.03 -5.32
N ARG A 222 5.04 -15.34 -5.59
CA ARG A 222 5.14 -16.36 -4.55
C ARG A 222 6.46 -16.27 -3.79
N LEU A 223 7.59 -16.05 -4.47
CA LEU A 223 8.89 -15.86 -3.80
C LEU A 223 8.90 -14.62 -2.90
N ILE A 224 8.26 -13.51 -3.33
CA ILE A 224 8.09 -12.31 -2.49
C ILE A 224 7.26 -12.62 -1.24
N ALA A 225 6.17 -13.39 -1.39
CA ALA A 225 5.37 -13.81 -0.24
C ALA A 225 6.15 -14.73 0.72
N GLU A 226 6.92 -15.68 0.17
CA GLU A 226 7.77 -16.58 0.95
C GLU A 226 8.90 -15.86 1.70
N ASP A 227 9.38 -14.71 1.21
CA ASP A 227 10.32 -13.86 1.94
C ASP A 227 9.70 -13.33 3.23
N PHE A 228 8.46 -12.83 3.17
CA PHE A 228 7.73 -12.41 4.37
C PHE A 228 7.48 -13.57 5.33
N ASP A 229 7.01 -14.71 4.82
CA ASP A 229 6.78 -15.90 5.66
C ASP A 229 8.06 -16.29 6.42
N LYS A 230 9.21 -16.30 5.73
CA LYS A 230 10.51 -16.61 6.35
C LYS A 230 10.94 -15.54 7.35
N ALA A 231 10.75 -14.26 7.03
CA ALA A 231 11.10 -13.18 7.93
C ALA A 231 10.28 -13.25 9.22
N PHE A 232 8.96 -13.44 9.11
CA PHE A 232 8.05 -13.54 10.26
C PHE A 232 8.23 -14.81 11.10
N THR A 233 9.06 -15.78 10.67
CA THR A 233 9.51 -16.86 11.58
C THR A 233 10.54 -16.38 12.61
N LYS A 234 11.18 -15.23 12.37
CA LYS A 234 12.26 -14.67 13.20
C LYS A 234 11.85 -13.39 13.91
N VAL A 235 10.95 -12.61 13.31
CA VAL A 235 10.53 -11.30 13.83
C VAL A 235 9.01 -11.20 13.84
N ASP A 236 8.46 -10.40 14.74
CA ASP A 236 7.02 -10.17 14.85
C ASP A 236 6.55 -9.11 13.83
N PHE A 237 7.37 -8.08 13.60
CA PHE A 237 7.09 -7.00 12.67
C PHE A 237 8.33 -6.57 11.91
N LEU A 238 8.12 -5.93 10.77
CA LEU A 238 9.16 -5.28 9.99
C LEU A 238 9.00 -3.77 10.08
N LEU A 239 10.07 -3.06 10.40
CA LEU A 239 10.12 -1.59 10.33
C LEU A 239 10.87 -1.20 9.06
N THR A 240 10.22 -0.43 8.19
CA THR A 240 10.81 0.04 6.92
C THR A 240 10.51 1.53 6.71
N PRO A 241 11.22 2.22 5.80
CA PRO A 241 10.71 3.48 5.24
C PRO A 241 9.33 3.26 4.59
N THR A 242 8.45 4.27 4.62
CA THR A 242 7.25 4.25 3.76
C THR A 242 7.59 4.71 2.35
N THR A 243 8.37 5.80 2.24
CA THR A 243 8.80 6.42 0.99
C THR A 243 10.30 6.69 1.06
N LEU A 244 10.99 6.72 -0.09
CA LEU A 244 12.45 6.90 -0.14
C LEU A 244 12.91 8.33 0.19
N SER A 245 12.01 9.30 0.05
CA SER A 245 12.23 10.71 0.40
C SER A 245 10.94 11.31 0.95
N SER A 246 11.01 12.58 1.37
CA SER A 246 9.81 13.41 1.54
C SER A 246 9.13 13.67 0.19
N ALA A 247 7.95 14.29 0.22
CA ALA A 247 7.12 14.48 -0.97
C ALA A 247 7.89 15.16 -2.11
N PRO A 248 7.91 14.58 -3.33
CA PRO A 248 8.59 15.20 -4.46
C PRO A 248 7.85 16.46 -4.91
N LEU A 249 8.58 17.40 -5.53
CA LEU A 249 7.95 18.53 -6.21
C LEU A 249 7.16 18.02 -7.41
N TYR A 250 5.98 18.62 -7.63
CA TYR A 250 5.15 18.30 -8.79
C TYR A 250 5.91 18.46 -10.11
N ALA A 251 6.73 19.52 -10.22
CA ALA A 251 7.52 19.82 -11.41
C ALA A 251 8.53 18.71 -11.76
N ASP A 252 9.06 18.01 -10.75
CA ASP A 252 9.99 16.89 -10.95
C ASP A 252 9.22 15.59 -11.20
N PHE A 253 8.11 15.40 -10.48
CA PHE A 253 7.24 14.24 -10.62
C PHE A 253 6.72 14.06 -12.06
N VAL A 254 6.31 15.16 -12.72
CA VAL A 254 5.75 15.10 -14.08
C VAL A 254 6.80 14.92 -15.19
N GLN A 255 8.10 14.97 -14.88
CA GLN A 255 9.16 14.72 -15.86
C GLN A 255 9.34 13.23 -16.17
N GLY A 256 8.99 12.35 -15.22
CA GLY A 256 9.06 10.91 -15.37
C GLY A 256 7.80 10.29 -15.95
N THR A 257 7.92 9.10 -16.55
CA THR A 257 6.75 8.31 -16.90
C THR A 257 6.09 7.73 -15.65
N ASN A 258 4.83 7.28 -15.75
CA ASN A 258 4.19 6.55 -14.64
C ASN A 258 5.02 5.33 -14.19
N ARG A 259 5.78 4.71 -15.09
CA ARG A 259 6.62 3.56 -14.76
C ARG A 259 7.82 3.98 -13.91
N ASP A 260 8.46 5.09 -14.27
CA ASP A 260 9.60 5.64 -13.55
C ASP A 260 9.18 6.05 -12.14
N GLN A 261 8.02 6.72 -12.03
CA GLN A 261 7.48 7.10 -10.73
C GLN A 261 7.16 5.88 -9.87
N CYS A 262 6.46 4.87 -10.39
CA CYS A 262 6.19 3.65 -9.61
C CYS A 262 7.47 2.95 -9.11
N ALA A 263 8.54 2.93 -9.91
CA ALA A 263 9.79 2.27 -9.53
C ALA A 263 10.47 2.91 -8.31
N VAL A 264 10.28 4.21 -8.10
CA VAL A 264 10.84 4.97 -6.98
C VAL A 264 9.83 5.05 -5.83
N GLN A 265 8.61 5.51 -6.12
CA GLN A 265 7.62 5.89 -5.13
C GLN A 265 6.98 4.68 -4.44
N ASP A 266 6.91 3.54 -5.13
CA ASP A 266 6.21 2.35 -4.63
C ASP A 266 7.17 1.25 -4.14
N PHE A 267 8.48 1.48 -4.20
CA PHE A 267 9.52 0.48 -3.87
C PHE A 267 9.31 -0.13 -2.49
N CYS A 268 9.07 0.73 -1.49
CA CYS A 268 8.92 0.29 -0.10
C CYS A 268 7.53 -0.30 0.20
N THR A 269 6.53 -0.06 -0.64
CA THR A 269 5.12 -0.35 -0.32
C THR A 269 4.54 -1.53 -1.09
N GLN A 270 4.92 -1.74 -2.35
CA GLN A 270 4.42 -2.87 -3.18
C GLN A 270 4.67 -4.27 -2.63
N PRO A 271 5.80 -4.58 -1.98
CA PRO A 271 6.03 -5.92 -1.42
C PRO A 271 4.90 -6.38 -0.49
N ALA A 272 4.34 -5.50 0.33
CA ALA A 272 3.25 -5.84 1.24
C ALA A 272 1.96 -6.26 0.49
N ASN A 273 1.64 -5.65 -0.65
CA ASN A 273 0.50 -6.05 -1.48
C ASN A 273 0.75 -7.41 -2.15
N MET A 274 1.99 -7.68 -2.57
CA MET A 274 2.39 -8.97 -3.15
C MET A 274 2.19 -10.11 -2.15
N GLY A 275 2.63 -9.91 -0.91
CA GLY A 275 2.47 -10.86 0.20
C GLY A 275 1.08 -10.88 0.84
N GLY A 276 0.21 -9.90 0.52
CA GLY A 276 -1.14 -9.79 1.10
C GLY A 276 -1.17 -9.30 2.56
N ILE A 277 -0.01 -8.98 3.14
CA ILE A 277 0.18 -8.70 4.57
C ILE A 277 -0.26 -7.29 4.98
N PRO A 278 -0.70 -7.05 6.22
CA PRO A 278 -1.05 -5.71 6.68
C PRO A 278 0.18 -4.81 6.83
N ALA A 279 0.01 -3.53 6.52
CA ALA A 279 1.06 -2.52 6.64
C ALA A 279 0.47 -1.15 7.01
N ILE A 280 1.09 -0.46 7.95
CA ILE A 280 0.69 0.88 8.41
C ILE A 280 1.84 1.87 8.23
N SER A 281 1.54 3.03 7.64
CA SER A 281 2.44 4.18 7.59
C SER A 281 2.13 5.14 8.73
N LEU A 282 3.18 5.64 9.39
CA LEU A 282 3.12 6.53 10.55
C LEU A 282 4.01 7.75 10.31
N PRO A 283 3.49 8.97 10.45
CA PRO A 283 4.31 10.17 10.39
C PRO A 283 5.21 10.26 11.62
N ILE A 284 6.50 10.51 11.41
CA ILE A 284 7.52 10.48 12.48
C ILE A 284 8.05 11.87 12.78
N ARG A 285 8.45 12.62 11.74
CA ARG A 285 9.00 13.97 11.88
C ARG A 285 8.79 14.79 10.61
N LEU A 286 9.07 16.07 10.70
CA LEU A 286 9.24 16.94 9.53
C LEU A 286 10.70 16.93 9.06
N SER A 287 10.90 16.97 7.75
CA SER A 287 12.18 17.19 7.10
C SER A 287 12.72 18.60 7.32
N GLU A 288 13.95 18.85 6.88
CA GLU A 288 14.52 20.21 6.83
C GLU A 288 13.63 21.19 6.04
N HIS A 289 12.99 20.70 4.98
CA HIS A 289 12.04 21.45 4.15
C HIS A 289 10.60 21.47 4.70
N LYS A 290 10.39 21.07 5.96
CA LYS A 290 9.08 21.02 6.63
C LYS A 290 8.08 20.10 5.95
N LEU A 291 8.55 19.07 5.25
CA LEU A 291 7.71 18.03 4.66
C LEU A 291 7.68 16.79 5.56
N PRO A 292 6.56 16.07 5.67
CA PRO A 292 6.49 14.87 6.48
C PRO A 292 7.47 13.77 6.04
N ILE A 293 8.05 13.09 7.01
CA ILE A 293 8.80 11.83 6.86
C ILE A 293 8.10 10.77 7.70
N SER A 294 7.80 9.64 7.07
CA SER A 294 7.01 8.57 7.67
C SER A 294 7.69 7.22 7.54
N LEU A 295 7.53 6.38 8.55
CA LEU A 295 7.96 4.99 8.54
C LEU A 295 6.78 4.06 8.47
N GLN A 296 7.05 2.82 8.13
CA GLN A 296 6.06 1.78 7.92
C GLN A 296 6.35 0.60 8.84
N LEU A 297 5.30 0.11 9.49
CA LEU A 297 5.31 -1.21 10.12
C LEU A 297 4.55 -2.19 9.23
N MET A 298 5.13 -3.37 8.99
CA MET A 298 4.45 -4.50 8.38
C MET A 298 4.35 -5.65 9.38
N GLY A 299 3.21 -6.33 9.41
CA GLY A 299 3.01 -7.49 10.28
C GLY A 299 2.57 -8.72 9.49
N PRO A 300 2.55 -9.91 10.11
CA PRO A 300 2.00 -11.10 9.48
C PRO A 300 0.49 -10.96 9.22
N ASN A 301 -0.08 -11.80 8.35
CA ASN A 301 -1.50 -11.77 8.04
C ASN A 301 -2.37 -11.86 9.32
N PHE A 302 -3.40 -11.00 9.40
CA PHE A 302 -4.34 -10.90 10.51
C PHE A 302 -3.74 -10.47 11.86
N SER A 303 -2.64 -9.70 11.83
CA SER A 303 -1.96 -9.17 13.02
C SER A 303 -2.36 -7.74 13.39
N GLU A 304 -3.41 -7.17 12.79
CA GLU A 304 -3.79 -5.76 12.93
C GLU A 304 -3.91 -5.29 14.39
N GLN A 305 -4.40 -6.15 15.28
CA GLN A 305 -4.42 -5.87 16.73
C GLN A 305 -3.04 -5.47 17.26
N ASN A 306 -2.04 -6.33 17.05
CA ASN A 306 -0.69 -6.10 17.56
C ASN A 306 0.04 -5.06 16.71
N LEU A 307 -0.17 -5.04 15.39
CA LEU A 307 0.40 -4.04 14.50
C LEU A 307 -0.01 -2.62 14.91
N LEU A 308 -1.31 -2.40 15.16
CA LEU A 308 -1.83 -1.11 15.61
C LEU A 308 -1.40 -0.79 17.05
N THR A 309 -1.21 -1.80 17.90
CA THR A 309 -0.65 -1.61 19.25
C THR A 309 0.78 -1.07 19.19
N VAL A 310 1.67 -1.68 18.39
CA VAL A 310 3.06 -1.20 18.23
C VAL A 310 3.08 0.16 17.53
N ALA A 311 2.23 0.36 16.53
CA ALA A 311 2.08 1.65 15.86
C ALA A 311 1.65 2.76 16.83
N LYS A 312 0.72 2.48 17.74
CA LYS A 312 0.27 3.42 18.78
C LYS A 312 1.41 3.77 19.72
N TRP A 313 2.25 2.80 20.07
CA TRP A 313 3.45 3.07 20.85
C TRP A 313 4.39 4.01 20.11
N ILE A 314 4.72 3.74 18.84
CA ILE A 314 5.58 4.63 18.04
C ILE A 314 4.98 6.04 17.99
N GLU A 315 3.70 6.17 17.65
CA GLU A 315 2.96 7.45 17.63
C GLU A 315 3.13 8.22 18.95
N SER A 316 3.05 7.55 20.10
CA SER A 316 3.20 8.19 21.42
C SER A 316 4.62 8.68 21.74
N GLN A 317 5.64 8.12 21.08
CA GLN A 317 7.04 8.49 21.31
C GLN A 317 7.53 9.57 20.35
N VAL A 318 6.80 9.82 19.25
CA VAL A 318 7.20 10.78 18.23
C VAL A 318 6.41 12.08 18.38
N GLU A 319 7.10 13.21 18.42
CA GLU A 319 6.49 14.54 18.55
C GLU A 319 5.99 15.06 17.19
N PHE A 320 5.32 14.23 16.40
CA PHE A 320 4.77 14.66 15.12
C PHE A 320 3.51 15.50 15.33
N VAL A 321 3.60 16.80 15.07
CA VAL A 321 2.47 17.72 15.17
C VAL A 321 1.69 17.71 13.85
N HIS A 322 0.43 17.27 13.90
CA HIS A 322 -0.47 17.41 12.75
C HIS A 322 -0.84 18.87 12.54
N ALA A 323 -0.81 19.34 11.29
CA ALA A 323 -1.00 20.76 10.93
C ALA A 323 -2.33 21.40 11.42
N CYS A 324 -3.35 20.60 11.73
CA CYS A 324 -4.64 21.09 12.25
C CYS A 324 -4.79 20.96 13.78
N ALA A 325 -3.74 20.58 14.50
CA ALA A 325 -3.78 20.46 15.97
C ALA A 325 -3.56 21.78 16.70
N THR A 326 -3.18 22.85 15.99
CA THR A 326 -3.00 24.19 16.58
C THR A 326 -4.27 25.03 16.39
N ASN A 327 -5.18 24.95 17.36
CA ASN A 327 -6.06 26.07 17.69
C ASN A 327 -5.39 26.83 18.85
N ASP A 328 -4.39 27.66 18.52
CA ASP A 328 -3.97 28.77 19.39
C ASP A 328 -4.39 30.08 18.71
#